data_AF-A0A2K3QQK2-F1
#
_entry.id   AF-A0A2K3QQK2-F1
#
_cell.length_a   1.000
_cell.length_b   1.000
_cell.length_c   1.000
_cell.angle_alpha   90.00
_cell.angle_beta   90.00
_cell.angle_gamma   90.00
#
_symmetry.space_group_name_H-M   'P 1'
#
loop_
_entity.id
_entity.type
_entity.pdbx_description
1 polymer ?
#
loop_
_entity_poly.entity_id
_entity_poly.type
_entity_poly.pdbx_seq_one_letter_code
_entity_poly.pdbx_strand_id
1 'polypeptide(L)'
;MQLPRLLVSAVAISAAAAIPQWKLAHHASQRSVEGSTTPVGPDAIIGIPNSGSQFSSESSTTQEDTGTIARLDSKVFAGQCQYMMLGGHGRVGKTTLEGQCVDSKGTWWRASLNLNRCMANRAGALVYGEQGNFDSSCRPCIIADVEEGESDDILLRCNCLDLTGLPRLTTLQLGFQANHTLAVKPNNGRLVCGNLRGDIDPVF
;
A
#
# COMPACT_ATOMS: atom_id res chain seq x y z
N MET A 1 12.21 34.56 -55.53
CA MET A 1 12.57 35.04 -54.18
C MET A 1 12.96 33.82 -53.36
N GLN A 2 14.27 33.61 -53.16
CA GLN A 2 14.86 32.47 -52.44
C GLN A 2 14.94 32.78 -50.95
N LEU A 3 14.44 31.87 -50.11
CA LEU A 3 14.65 31.87 -48.66
C LEU A 3 15.83 30.94 -48.30
N PRO A 4 16.74 31.34 -47.40
CA PRO A 4 17.89 30.52 -47.02
C PRO A 4 17.53 29.47 -45.96
N ARG A 5 18.10 28.27 -46.13
CA ARG A 5 18.06 27.16 -45.17
C ARG A 5 18.96 27.47 -43.97
N LEU A 6 18.40 27.48 -42.77
CA LEU A 6 19.14 27.50 -41.51
C LEU A 6 19.47 26.05 -41.08
N LEU A 7 20.76 25.74 -41.05
CA LEU A 7 21.34 24.56 -40.41
C LEU A 7 21.44 24.83 -38.90
N VAL A 8 20.82 23.99 -38.08
CA VAL A 8 21.03 23.98 -36.63
C VAL A 8 21.83 22.72 -36.28
N SER A 9 23.07 22.93 -35.86
CA SER A 9 23.97 21.88 -35.38
C SER A 9 23.51 21.34 -34.04
N ALA A 10 23.42 20.02 -33.94
CA ALA A 10 23.20 19.30 -32.69
C ALA A 10 24.49 19.28 -31.84
N VAL A 11 24.40 19.72 -30.59
CA VAL A 11 25.43 19.53 -29.58
C VAL A 11 24.97 18.41 -28.65
N ALA A 12 25.65 17.27 -28.71
CA ALA A 12 25.48 16.17 -27.78
C ALA A 12 26.37 16.40 -26.55
N ILE A 13 25.77 16.54 -25.37
CA ILE A 13 26.49 16.57 -24.09
C ILE A 13 26.23 15.24 -23.40
N SER A 14 27.20 14.33 -23.50
CA SER A 14 27.24 13.11 -22.69
C SER A 14 27.83 13.45 -21.32
N ALA A 15 27.01 13.42 -20.27
CA ALA A 15 27.48 13.46 -18.89
C ALA A 15 27.20 12.11 -18.23
N ALA A 16 28.26 11.30 -18.11
CA ALA A 16 28.28 10.10 -17.27
C ALA A 16 28.59 10.53 -15.83
N ALA A 17 27.65 10.32 -14.91
CA ALA A 17 27.87 10.51 -13.49
C ALA A 17 28.00 9.14 -12.80
N ALA A 18 29.11 8.99 -12.07
CA ALA A 18 29.55 7.78 -11.40
C ALA A 18 28.65 7.37 -10.22
N ILE A 19 28.49 6.05 -10.04
CA ILE A 19 27.76 5.41 -8.94
C ILE A 19 28.76 5.11 -7.81
N PRO A 20 28.56 5.58 -6.56
CA PRO A 20 29.36 5.13 -5.45
C PRO A 20 28.85 3.78 -4.89
N GLN A 21 29.76 2.81 -4.91
CA GLN A 21 29.64 1.44 -4.44
C GLN A 21 29.77 1.38 -2.91
N TRP A 22 28.69 1.05 -2.19
CA TRP A 22 28.73 0.81 -0.74
C TRP A 22 28.81 -0.69 -0.45
N LYS A 23 29.75 -1.03 0.43
CA LYS A 23 30.27 -2.36 0.74
C LYS A 23 29.46 -2.99 1.89
N LEU A 24 28.97 -4.22 1.70
CA LEU A 24 28.32 -5.05 2.73
C LEU A 24 29.34 -5.43 3.81
N ALA A 25 28.99 -5.23 5.09
CA ALA A 25 29.70 -5.84 6.21
C ALA A 25 28.92 -7.07 6.69
N HIS A 26 29.53 -8.25 6.50
CA HIS A 26 29.13 -9.50 7.14
C HIS A 26 29.62 -9.50 8.58
N HIS A 27 28.75 -9.85 9.53
CA HIS A 27 29.19 -10.47 10.79
C HIS A 27 28.33 -11.70 11.06
N ALA A 28 28.96 -12.85 10.86
CA ALA A 28 28.55 -14.12 11.42
C ALA A 28 29.23 -14.30 12.78
N SER A 29 28.52 -14.82 13.77
CA SER A 29 29.12 -15.61 14.85
C SER A 29 28.10 -16.58 15.44
N GLN A 30 28.33 -17.86 15.17
CA GLN A 30 27.73 -19.00 15.87
C GLN A 30 28.41 -19.19 17.24
N ARG A 31 27.74 -19.80 18.23
CA ARG A 31 28.04 -21.15 18.77
C ARG A 31 27.18 -21.48 20.01
N SER A 32 26.66 -22.73 20.01
CA SER A 32 25.97 -23.49 21.07
C SER A 32 26.74 -23.62 22.39
N VAL A 33 26.05 -24.06 23.48
CA VAL A 33 26.24 -25.36 24.18
C VAL A 33 25.06 -25.64 25.13
N GLU A 34 24.71 -26.93 25.23
CA GLU A 34 23.62 -27.62 25.96
C GLU A 34 23.82 -27.81 27.49
N GLY A 35 22.75 -28.29 28.16
CA GLY A 35 22.77 -29.05 29.43
C GLY A 35 21.47 -28.83 30.24
N SER A 36 20.40 -29.63 30.13
CA SER A 36 20.13 -31.00 30.60
C SER A 36 20.09 -31.19 32.13
N THR A 37 18.89 -31.40 32.70
CA THR A 37 18.50 -32.54 33.57
C THR A 37 16.98 -32.52 33.88
N THR A 38 16.38 -33.72 33.88
CA THR A 38 14.97 -34.10 34.17
C THR A 38 14.82 -34.52 35.67
N PRO A 39 13.77 -35.27 36.11
CA PRO A 39 12.32 -35.01 36.22
C PRO A 39 11.76 -35.30 37.64
N VAL A 40 10.58 -34.76 38.02
CA VAL A 40 9.75 -35.32 39.13
C VAL A 40 8.25 -35.08 38.85
N GLY A 41 7.45 -36.15 38.85
CA GLY A 41 5.99 -36.12 39.13
C GLY A 41 5.70 -36.98 40.38
N PRO A 42 4.45 -37.38 40.71
CA PRO A 42 3.13 -36.99 40.20
C PRO A 42 2.10 -36.61 41.31
N ASP A 43 0.83 -36.46 40.90
CA ASP A 43 -0.44 -36.53 41.66
C ASP A 43 -0.99 -35.29 42.40
N ALA A 44 -2.08 -34.72 41.87
CA ALA A 44 -3.42 -34.80 42.49
C ALA A 44 -4.54 -34.24 41.57
N ILE A 45 -5.63 -34.99 41.54
CA ILE A 45 -6.89 -34.91 40.77
C ILE A 45 -7.85 -33.94 41.50
N ILE A 46 -8.79 -33.19 40.89
CA ILE A 46 -10.25 -33.51 40.74
C ILE A 46 -10.99 -32.25 40.25
N GLY A 47 -11.88 -32.40 39.24
CA GLY A 47 -13.08 -31.55 39.08
C GLY A 47 -13.60 -31.28 37.66
N ILE A 48 -14.33 -32.22 37.04
CA ILE A 48 -15.34 -31.97 35.99
C ILE A 48 -16.60 -32.75 36.42
N PRO A 49 -17.86 -32.24 36.25
CA PRO A 49 -18.66 -32.41 35.01
C PRO A 49 -19.52 -31.15 34.67
N ASN A 50 -19.72 -30.70 33.43
CA ASN A 50 -20.47 -31.26 32.27
C ASN A 50 -21.76 -30.45 31.98
N SER A 51 -22.09 -30.37 30.68
CA SER A 51 -23.42 -30.18 30.04
C SER A 51 -23.66 -28.83 29.37
N GLY A 52 -23.83 -28.87 28.04
CA GLY A 52 -23.89 -27.71 27.15
C GLY A 52 -25.28 -27.15 26.86
N SER A 53 -25.33 -26.16 25.97
CA SER A 53 -26.40 -25.93 24.98
C SER A 53 -26.12 -24.66 24.14
N GLN A 54 -26.29 -24.84 22.83
CA GLN A 54 -26.96 -23.98 21.83
C GLN A 54 -26.65 -22.47 21.70
N PHE A 55 -26.28 -22.11 20.47
CA PHE A 55 -26.62 -20.90 19.69
C PHE A 55 -27.49 -19.84 20.39
N SER A 56 -27.03 -18.59 20.35
CA SER A 56 -27.82 -17.46 19.83
C SER A 56 -26.88 -16.30 19.47
N SER A 57 -27.02 -15.85 18.23
CA SER A 57 -26.48 -14.60 17.71
C SER A 57 -27.13 -13.43 18.44
N GLU A 58 -26.35 -12.49 18.97
CA GLU A 58 -26.84 -11.14 19.26
C GLU A 58 -25.67 -10.15 19.32
N SER A 59 -25.63 -9.35 18.25
CA SER A 59 -25.15 -7.97 18.14
C SER A 59 -24.39 -7.39 19.34
N SER A 60 -23.07 -7.29 19.24
CA SER A 60 -22.32 -6.30 20.00
C SER A 60 -22.05 -5.09 19.11
N THR A 61 -22.83 -4.04 19.33
CA THR A 61 -22.41 -2.67 19.07
C THR A 61 -21.12 -2.43 19.84
N THR A 62 -20.00 -2.38 19.13
CA THR A 62 -18.78 -1.76 19.64
C THR A 62 -18.54 -0.51 18.81
N GLN A 63 -18.73 0.64 19.47
CA GLN A 63 -18.12 1.89 19.08
C GLN A 63 -16.60 1.67 19.05
N GLU A 64 -16.03 1.54 17.85
CA GLU A 64 -14.60 1.71 17.63
C GLU A 64 -14.36 3.18 17.30
N ASP A 65 -14.09 3.96 18.34
CA ASP A 65 -13.64 5.35 18.18
C ASP A 65 -12.12 5.36 18.01
N THR A 66 -11.69 5.88 16.87
CA THR A 66 -10.34 6.37 16.51
C THR A 66 -9.18 5.36 16.41
N GLY A 67 -9.08 4.69 15.25
CA GLY A 67 -7.79 4.21 14.75
C GLY A 67 -7.89 3.05 13.76
N THR A 68 -7.40 3.26 12.54
CA THR A 68 -7.06 2.21 11.55
C THR A 68 -8.18 1.77 10.61
N ILE A 69 -8.78 2.71 9.86
CA ILE A 69 -9.46 2.31 8.62
C ILE A 69 -8.39 2.06 7.55
N ALA A 70 -7.86 0.83 7.52
CA ALA A 70 -7.02 0.34 6.42
C ALA A 70 -7.87 -0.25 5.29
N ARG A 71 -9.21 -0.19 5.40
CA ARG A 71 -10.16 -0.83 4.51
C ARG A 71 -11.41 0.01 4.29
N LEU A 72 -11.85 0.15 3.06
CA LEU A 72 -13.10 0.78 2.64
C LEU A 72 -14.02 -0.29 2.05
N ASP A 73 -15.16 -0.54 2.71
CA ASP A 73 -16.14 -1.53 2.26
C ASP A 73 -17.13 -0.99 1.23
N SER A 74 -17.20 0.34 1.07
CA SER A 74 -18.01 1.05 0.08
C SER A 74 -17.53 0.80 -1.35
N LYS A 75 -18.41 1.10 -2.31
CA LYS A 75 -18.05 1.20 -3.72
C LYS A 75 -17.32 2.51 -3.96
N VAL A 76 -16.21 2.45 -4.68
CA VAL A 76 -15.35 3.60 -5.03
C VAL A 76 -14.98 3.57 -6.51
N PHE A 77 -14.32 4.62 -6.99
CA PHE A 77 -13.92 4.85 -8.37
C PHE A 77 -15.10 4.71 -9.35
N ALA A 78 -16.13 5.54 -9.18
CA ALA A 78 -17.37 5.47 -9.96
C ALA A 78 -18.05 4.08 -9.88
N GLY A 79 -17.95 3.44 -8.71
CA GLY A 79 -18.49 2.11 -8.45
C GLY A 79 -17.75 0.95 -9.11
N GLN A 80 -16.56 1.18 -9.68
CA GLN A 80 -15.79 0.14 -10.34
C GLN A 80 -14.99 -0.74 -9.37
N CYS A 81 -14.78 -0.32 -8.13
CA CYS A 81 -14.16 -1.17 -7.12
C CYS A 81 -14.90 -1.13 -5.79
N GLN A 82 -14.65 -2.14 -4.95
CA GLN A 82 -15.20 -2.29 -3.60
C GLN A 82 -14.21 -3.06 -2.71
N TYR A 83 -14.41 -3.02 -1.38
CA TYR A 83 -13.56 -3.70 -0.40
C TYR A 83 -12.08 -3.33 -0.54
N MET A 84 -11.82 -2.05 -0.78
CA MET A 84 -10.46 -1.54 -0.95
C MET A 84 -9.70 -1.63 0.37
N MET A 85 -8.42 -1.96 0.36
CA MET A 85 -7.59 -1.97 1.56
C MET A 85 -6.11 -1.77 1.27
N LEU A 86 -5.33 -1.36 2.28
CA LEU A 86 -3.87 -1.36 2.22
C LEU A 86 -3.30 -2.70 2.71
N GLY A 87 -2.65 -3.42 1.81
CA GLY A 87 -1.86 -4.61 2.08
C GLY A 87 -0.37 -4.32 2.27
N GLY A 88 0.45 -5.38 2.28
CA GLY A 88 1.91 -5.29 2.42
C GLY A 88 2.46 -5.50 3.85
N HIS A 89 1.59 -5.46 4.86
CA HIS A 89 1.86 -5.76 6.27
C HIS A 89 3.04 -4.97 6.86
N GLY A 90 3.18 -3.69 6.49
CA GLY A 90 4.22 -2.81 7.03
C GLY A 90 5.64 -3.07 6.52
N ARG A 91 5.83 -3.99 5.57
CA ARG A 91 7.14 -4.24 4.94
C ARG A 91 7.48 -3.12 3.97
N VAL A 92 8.72 -2.61 4.06
CA VAL A 92 9.24 -1.57 3.15
C VAL A 92 9.23 -2.07 1.70
N GLY A 93 8.79 -1.21 0.77
CA GLY A 93 8.67 -1.46 -0.66
C GLY A 93 7.49 -2.36 -1.03
N LYS A 94 6.59 -2.68 -0.08
CA LYS A 94 5.52 -3.66 -0.24
C LYS A 94 4.13 -3.11 0.01
N THR A 95 3.95 -1.82 0.33
CA THR A 95 2.62 -1.24 0.46
C THR A 95 1.84 -1.38 -0.85
N THR A 96 0.74 -2.13 -0.79
CA THR A 96 -0.10 -2.50 -1.92
C THR A 96 -1.51 -2.00 -1.68
N LEU A 97 -2.16 -1.39 -2.67
CA LEU A 97 -3.59 -1.18 -2.66
C LEU A 97 -4.26 -2.43 -3.22
N GLU A 98 -5.15 -3.03 -2.46
CA GLU A 98 -5.85 -4.26 -2.77
C GLU A 98 -7.36 -4.00 -2.75
N GLY A 99 -8.14 -4.78 -3.49
CA GLY A 99 -9.59 -4.67 -3.48
C GLY A 99 -10.23 -5.58 -4.52
N GLN A 100 -11.53 -5.39 -4.77
CA GLN A 100 -12.22 -6.05 -5.86
C GLN A 100 -12.64 -5.02 -6.90
N CYS A 101 -12.29 -5.23 -8.16
CA CYS A 101 -12.64 -4.33 -9.25
C CYS A 101 -13.37 -5.07 -10.37
N VAL A 102 -14.38 -4.42 -10.94
CA VAL A 102 -15.18 -4.98 -12.03
C VAL A 102 -14.54 -4.69 -13.38
N ASP A 103 -14.59 -5.65 -14.30
CA ASP A 103 -14.19 -5.45 -15.68
C ASP A 103 -15.34 -4.97 -16.57
N SER A 104 -15.05 -4.69 -17.85
CA SER A 104 -16.05 -4.24 -18.82
C SER A 104 -17.16 -5.25 -19.12
N LYS A 105 -16.98 -6.52 -18.72
CA LYS A 105 -17.97 -7.59 -18.86
C LYS A 105 -18.79 -7.80 -17.59
N GLY A 106 -18.56 -7.02 -16.54
CA GLY A 106 -19.24 -7.17 -15.26
C GLY A 106 -18.63 -8.24 -14.35
N THR A 107 -17.46 -8.80 -14.69
CA THR A 107 -16.79 -9.80 -13.85
C THR A 107 -15.95 -9.11 -12.78
N TRP A 108 -16.08 -9.57 -11.53
CA TRP A 108 -15.30 -9.06 -10.41
C TRP A 108 -13.97 -9.80 -10.28
N TRP A 109 -12.90 -9.03 -10.11
CA TRP A 109 -11.53 -9.50 -9.95
C TRP A 109 -10.97 -9.00 -8.63
N ARG A 110 -10.27 -9.84 -7.88
CA ARG A 110 -9.38 -9.35 -6.82
C ARG A 110 -8.24 -8.63 -7.53
N ALA A 111 -8.04 -7.36 -7.24
CA ALA A 111 -7.03 -6.52 -7.87
C ALA A 111 -6.04 -6.03 -6.82
N SER A 112 -4.76 -5.97 -7.18
CA SER A 112 -3.71 -5.49 -6.29
C SER A 112 -2.67 -4.65 -7.06
N LEU A 113 -2.17 -3.58 -6.45
CA LEU A 113 -1.18 -2.69 -7.04
C LEU A 113 -0.19 -2.18 -5.99
N ASN A 114 1.10 -2.44 -6.19
CA ASN A 114 2.15 -1.90 -5.31
C ASN A 114 2.30 -0.38 -5.52
N LEU A 115 1.94 0.40 -4.50
CA LEU A 115 1.90 1.86 -4.53
C LEU A 115 3.30 2.49 -4.56
N ASN A 116 4.33 1.78 -4.10
CA ASN A 116 5.72 2.25 -4.17
C ASN A 116 6.22 2.50 -5.59
N ARG A 117 5.53 1.94 -6.58
CA ARG A 117 5.88 2.14 -7.98
C ARG A 117 5.36 3.46 -8.55
N CYS A 118 4.44 4.13 -7.85
CA CYS A 118 3.73 5.31 -8.36
C CYS A 118 3.68 6.49 -7.40
N MET A 119 4.22 6.33 -6.18
CA MET A 119 4.19 7.35 -5.15
C MET A 119 5.57 7.53 -4.51
N ALA A 120 5.87 8.77 -4.15
CA ALA A 120 7.11 9.19 -3.51
C ALA A 120 6.82 10.08 -2.30
N ASN A 121 7.77 10.15 -1.38
CA ASN A 121 7.85 11.22 -0.39
C ASN A 121 8.79 12.32 -0.92
N ARG A 122 8.35 13.58 -0.92
CA ARG A 122 9.19 14.74 -1.20
C ARG A 122 9.10 15.72 -0.03
N ALA A 123 10.12 15.74 0.81
CA ALA A 123 10.23 16.64 1.96
C ALA A 123 9.00 16.61 2.90
N GLY A 124 8.45 15.42 3.14
CA GLY A 124 7.28 15.22 4.01
C GLY A 124 5.94 15.31 3.28
N ALA A 125 5.94 15.56 1.96
CA ALA A 125 4.74 15.53 1.13
C ALA A 125 4.65 14.22 0.34
N LEU A 126 3.49 13.57 0.41
CA LEU A 126 3.16 12.41 -0.40
C LEU A 126 2.73 12.89 -1.79
N VAL A 127 3.46 12.46 -2.80
CA VAL A 127 3.25 12.90 -4.18
C VAL A 127 3.29 11.70 -5.13
N TYR A 128 2.76 11.90 -6.33
CA TYR A 128 2.98 10.97 -7.42
C TYR A 128 4.44 10.97 -7.87
N GLY A 129 4.99 9.79 -8.11
CA GLY A 129 6.37 9.61 -8.57
C GLY A 129 6.67 8.16 -8.94
N GLU A 130 7.26 7.94 -10.11
CA GLU A 130 7.66 6.61 -10.55
C GLU A 130 8.71 6.03 -9.61
N GLN A 131 8.51 4.77 -9.19
CA GLN A 131 9.44 4.05 -8.31
C GLN A 131 9.83 4.85 -7.06
N GLY A 132 8.90 5.65 -6.54
CA GLY A 132 9.19 6.60 -5.48
C GLY A 132 9.41 5.98 -4.10
N ASN A 133 9.03 4.71 -3.90
CA ASN A 133 9.25 3.96 -2.66
C ASN A 133 8.84 4.73 -1.39
N PHE A 134 7.72 5.44 -1.45
CA PHE A 134 7.27 6.34 -0.38
C PHE A 134 7.19 5.65 0.99
N ASP A 135 6.81 4.37 1.04
CA ASP A 135 6.58 3.66 2.30
C ASP A 135 7.87 3.49 3.13
N SER A 136 9.05 3.71 2.54
CA SER A 136 10.33 3.75 3.26
C SER A 136 10.37 4.86 4.32
N SER A 137 9.67 5.96 4.07
CA SER A 137 9.67 7.18 4.89
C SER A 137 8.27 7.72 5.19
N CYS A 138 7.22 7.02 4.78
CA CYS A 138 5.82 7.37 5.06
C CYS A 138 5.12 6.24 5.82
N ARG A 139 4.94 6.40 7.13
CA ARG A 139 4.22 5.48 8.01
C ARG A 139 3.68 6.19 9.25
N PRO A 140 2.51 5.78 9.78
CA PRO A 140 1.54 4.85 9.16
C PRO A 140 0.81 5.51 7.98
N CYS A 141 0.13 4.67 7.18
CA CYS A 141 -0.74 5.09 6.09
C CYS A 141 -2.13 4.43 6.24
N ILE A 142 -3.17 5.16 5.84
CA ILE A 142 -4.56 4.71 5.83
C ILE A 142 -5.23 5.14 4.53
N ILE A 143 -6.29 4.43 4.15
CA ILE A 143 -7.19 4.87 3.07
C ILE A 143 -8.46 5.43 3.70
N ALA A 144 -8.98 6.49 3.13
CA ALA A 144 -10.22 7.13 3.55
C ALA A 144 -11.04 7.47 2.31
N ASP A 145 -12.36 7.56 2.47
CA ASP A 145 -13.21 8.19 1.47
C ASP A 145 -12.94 9.71 1.43
N VAL A 146 -13.35 10.36 0.34
CA VAL A 146 -13.38 11.83 0.29
C VAL A 146 -14.56 12.31 1.14
N GLU A 147 -14.27 12.65 2.39
CA GLU A 147 -15.22 13.32 3.29
C GLU A 147 -15.61 14.67 2.64
N GLU A 148 -16.89 14.84 2.29
CA GLU A 148 -17.48 16.05 1.70
C GLU A 148 -17.22 16.32 0.21
N GLY A 149 -17.60 15.40 -0.69
CA GLY A 149 -17.68 15.71 -2.12
C GLY A 149 -18.38 14.67 -3.00
N GLU A 150 -18.81 15.08 -4.20
CA GLU A 150 -19.36 14.24 -5.28
C GLU A 150 -18.32 13.29 -5.92
N SER A 151 -17.22 13.00 -5.22
CA SER A 151 -16.09 12.28 -5.76
C SER A 151 -16.03 10.87 -5.17
N ASP A 152 -16.21 9.87 -6.02
CA ASP A 152 -16.04 8.45 -5.66
C ASP A 152 -14.55 8.04 -5.53
N ASP A 153 -13.62 8.99 -5.60
CA ASP A 153 -12.19 8.75 -5.40
C ASP A 153 -11.87 8.42 -3.93
N ILE A 154 -10.68 7.89 -3.69
CA ILE A 154 -10.20 7.61 -2.32
C ILE A 154 -8.99 8.47 -1.98
N LEU A 155 -8.76 8.69 -0.70
CA LEU A 155 -7.61 9.42 -0.17
C LEU A 155 -6.63 8.44 0.45
N LEU A 156 -5.36 8.52 0.08
CA LEU A 156 -4.26 7.91 0.83
C LEU A 156 -3.69 8.96 1.80
N ARG A 157 -3.93 8.77 3.09
CA ARG A 157 -3.41 9.64 4.16
C ARG A 157 -2.23 8.96 4.83
N CYS A 158 -1.09 9.64 4.94
CA CYS A 158 0.14 9.10 5.52
C CYS A 158 0.85 10.13 6.39
N ASN A 159 1.65 9.66 7.36
CA ASN A 159 2.66 10.49 8.00
C ASN A 159 4.01 10.28 7.29
N CYS A 160 4.52 11.30 6.61
CA CYS A 160 5.77 11.25 5.85
C CYS A 160 6.87 12.08 6.52
N LEU A 161 8.07 11.52 6.64
CA LEU A 161 9.21 12.23 7.22
C LEU A 161 9.66 13.36 6.28
N ASP A 162 9.83 14.57 6.82
CA ASP A 162 10.43 15.68 6.10
C ASP A 162 11.97 15.63 6.11
N LEU A 163 12.62 16.66 5.57
CA LEU A 163 14.09 16.74 5.49
C LEU A 163 14.78 16.75 6.86
N THR A 164 14.04 17.07 7.93
CA THR A 164 14.53 17.06 9.31
C THR A 164 14.25 15.73 10.03
N GLY A 165 13.57 14.80 9.36
CA GLY A 165 13.14 13.54 9.96
C GLY A 165 11.88 13.67 10.81
N LEU A 166 11.17 14.80 10.74
CA LEU A 166 9.91 15.00 11.46
C LEU A 166 8.72 14.52 10.61
N PRO A 167 7.78 13.75 11.18
CA PRO A 167 6.61 13.29 10.45
C PRO A 167 5.65 14.44 10.15
N ARG A 168 5.16 14.49 8.91
CA ARG A 168 4.10 15.39 8.45
C ARG A 168 2.93 14.59 7.92
N LEU A 169 1.74 14.88 8.43
CA LEU A 169 0.52 14.33 7.85
C LEU A 169 0.30 14.92 6.46
N THR A 170 0.13 14.05 5.47
CA THR A 170 -0.05 14.41 4.07
C THR A 170 -1.09 13.49 3.44
N THR A 171 -1.79 13.99 2.43
CA THR A 171 -2.86 13.27 1.74
C THR A 171 -2.60 13.28 0.25
N LEU A 172 -2.86 12.16 -0.41
CA LEU A 172 -2.84 12.05 -1.86
C LEU A 172 -4.15 11.42 -2.34
N GLN A 173 -4.90 12.14 -3.16
CA GLN A 173 -6.12 11.63 -3.78
C GLN A 173 -5.77 10.64 -4.88
N LEU A 174 -6.44 9.48 -4.88
CA LEU A 174 -6.37 8.42 -5.87
C LEU A 174 -7.71 8.32 -6.58
N GLY A 175 -7.69 8.23 -7.90
CA GLY A 175 -8.87 7.95 -8.71
C GLY A 175 -8.95 8.77 -9.98
N PHE A 176 -10.17 8.97 -10.48
CA PHE A 176 -10.40 9.60 -11.78
C PHE A 176 -10.28 11.12 -11.73
N GLN A 177 -10.55 11.75 -10.59
CA GLN A 177 -10.46 13.20 -10.42
C GLN A 177 -9.06 13.66 -10.02
N ALA A 178 -8.17 12.73 -9.65
CA ALA A 178 -6.76 13.04 -9.44
C ALA A 178 -6.09 13.48 -10.76
N ASN A 179 -5.71 14.76 -10.84
CA ASN A 179 -5.08 15.36 -12.02
C ASN A 179 -3.59 14.99 -12.14
N HIS A 180 -3.29 13.71 -12.34
CA HIS A 180 -1.93 13.22 -12.55
C HIS A 180 -1.90 11.94 -13.40
N THR A 181 -0.90 11.77 -14.25
CA THR A 181 -0.76 10.60 -15.14
C THR A 181 -0.53 9.29 -14.38
N LEU A 182 0.14 9.37 -13.23
CA LEU A 182 0.35 8.25 -12.29
C LEU A 182 -0.79 8.09 -11.27
N ALA A 183 -1.92 8.77 -11.43
CA ALA A 183 -3.08 8.55 -10.58
C ALA A 183 -3.51 7.08 -10.60
N VAL A 184 -3.73 6.52 -9.42
CA VAL A 184 -4.20 5.14 -9.28
C VAL A 184 -5.69 5.11 -9.63
N LYS A 185 -6.07 4.26 -10.58
CA LYS A 185 -7.46 4.11 -11.02
C LYS A 185 -7.74 2.69 -11.49
N PRO A 186 -8.99 2.25 -11.51
CA PRO A 186 -9.35 1.00 -12.16
C PRO A 186 -9.27 1.10 -13.68
N ASN A 187 -8.93 -0.02 -14.30
CA ASN A 187 -8.96 -0.25 -15.74
C ASN A 187 -9.26 -1.73 -16.01
N ASN A 188 -10.49 -2.02 -16.44
CA ASN A 188 -10.93 -3.35 -16.85
C ASN A 188 -10.58 -4.45 -15.83
N GLY A 189 -11.08 -4.30 -14.60
CA GLY A 189 -10.85 -5.24 -13.49
C GLY A 189 -9.49 -5.11 -12.79
N ARG A 190 -8.55 -4.30 -13.31
CA ARG A 190 -7.22 -4.08 -12.71
C ARG A 190 -7.11 -2.71 -12.06
N LEU A 191 -6.29 -2.59 -11.02
CA LEU A 191 -5.76 -1.29 -10.59
C LEU A 191 -4.54 -0.92 -11.45
N VAL A 192 -4.44 0.34 -11.87
CA VAL A 192 -3.34 0.83 -12.71
C VAL A 192 -2.83 2.19 -12.23
N CYS A 193 -1.58 2.52 -12.53
CA CYS A 193 -1.04 3.87 -12.41
C CYS A 193 -0.02 4.13 -13.53
N GLY A 194 -0.25 5.15 -14.36
CA GLY A 194 0.49 5.32 -15.61
C GLY A 194 0.41 4.07 -16.48
N ASN A 195 1.57 3.57 -16.93
CA ASN A 195 1.68 2.32 -17.69
C ASN A 195 1.77 1.06 -16.81
N LEU A 196 1.81 1.22 -15.49
CA LEU A 196 1.93 0.10 -14.58
C LEU A 196 0.57 -0.53 -14.33
N ARG A 197 0.54 -1.86 -14.48
CA ARG A 197 -0.66 -2.67 -14.28
C ARG A 197 -0.47 -3.51 -13.03
N GLY A 198 -1.49 -3.47 -12.17
CA GLY A 198 -1.61 -4.34 -11.02
C GLY A 198 -1.94 -5.77 -11.42
N ASP A 199 -1.79 -6.67 -10.44
CA ASP A 199 -2.15 -8.06 -10.57
C ASP A 199 -3.66 -8.24 -10.38
N ILE A 200 -4.20 -9.32 -10.95
CA ILE A 200 -5.58 -9.73 -10.69
C ILE A 200 -5.70 -11.23 -10.55
N ASP A 201 -6.64 -11.63 -9.71
CA ASP A 201 -7.08 -13.00 -9.55
C ASP A 201 -8.61 -13.06 -9.58
N PRO A 202 -9.21 -14.17 -10.04
CA PRO A 202 -10.65 -14.35 -9.96
C PRO A 202 -11.14 -14.36 -8.50
N VAL A 203 -12.35 -13.84 -8.25
CA VAL A 203 -12.95 -13.84 -6.90
C VAL A 203 -13.53 -15.22 -6.53
N PHE A 204 -13.74 -16.10 -7.51
CA PHE A 204 -14.44 -17.40 -7.40
C PHE A 204 -13.81 -18.38 -6.40
#